data_AF-A0A524AD50-F1
#
_entry.id   AF-A0A524AD50-F1
#
_cell.length_a   1.000
_cell.length_b   1.000
_cell.length_c   1.000
_cell.angle_alpha   90.00
_cell.angle_beta   90.00
_cell.angle_gamma   90.00
#
_symmetry.space_group_name_H-M   'P 1'
#
loop_
_entity.id
_entity.type
_entity.pdbx_description
1 polymer ?
#
loop_
_entity_poly.entity_id
_entity_poly.type
_entity_poly.pdbx_seq_one_letter_code
_entity_poly.pdbx_strand_id
1 'polypeptide(L)'
;MNIRYPKKVRFECQRCAQCCGDSSHRGRNVLLLESEVIQISNKTGLRPLSFASRLLSIQPYRYRMKKRNGKCVFLDGKACRIYNVRPLICSFYPFSLKRGDNGCKFEVSEECPGIGLGKALVSEEFERMLEEAHSKLKID
;
A
#
# COMPACT_ATOMS: atom_id res chain seq x y z
N MET A 1 -8.78 1.16 -21.26
CA MET A 1 -9.23 0.51 -20.00
C MET A 1 -9.89 1.58 -19.14
N ASN A 2 -11.11 1.37 -18.65
CA ASN A 2 -11.82 2.41 -17.89
C ASN A 2 -11.25 2.52 -16.46
N ILE A 3 -10.93 3.74 -16.03
CA ILE A 3 -10.52 4.07 -14.67
C ILE A 3 -11.61 4.92 -14.00
N ARG A 4 -11.93 4.59 -12.75
CA ARG A 4 -12.82 5.39 -11.89
C ARG A 4 -12.05 5.77 -10.63
N TYR A 5 -12.10 7.02 -10.24
CA TYR A 5 -11.44 7.52 -9.02
C TYR A 5 -12.31 8.60 -8.36
N PRO A 6 -12.14 8.84 -7.05
CA PRO A 6 -12.89 9.86 -6.34
C PRO A 6 -12.52 11.26 -6.85
N LYS A 7 -13.54 12.08 -7.16
CA LYS A 7 -13.34 13.44 -7.65
C LYS A 7 -13.05 14.41 -6.49
N LYS A 8 -12.22 15.43 -6.74
CA LYS A 8 -11.92 16.52 -5.79
C LYS A 8 -11.31 16.07 -4.46
N VAL A 9 -10.62 14.94 -4.44
CA VAL A 9 -9.88 14.50 -3.24
C VAL A 9 -8.63 15.34 -3.08
N ARG A 10 -8.37 15.78 -1.86
CA ARG A 10 -7.08 16.34 -1.45
C ARG A 10 -6.40 15.36 -0.52
N PHE A 11 -5.09 15.19 -0.66
CA PHE A 11 -4.34 14.30 0.23
C PHE A 11 -2.93 14.81 0.54
N GLU A 12 -2.55 14.71 1.81
CA GLU A 12 -1.15 14.83 2.24
C GLU A 12 -0.83 13.85 3.37
N CYS A 13 0.21 13.04 3.18
CA CYS A 13 0.66 12.10 4.21
C CYS A 13 1.24 12.85 5.42
N GLN A 14 0.50 12.83 6.54
CA GLN A 14 0.89 13.49 7.80
C GLN A 14 2.02 12.77 8.57
N ARG A 15 2.59 11.69 8.02
CA ARG A 15 3.58 10.82 8.70
C ARG A 15 3.14 10.43 10.13
N CYS A 16 1.84 10.20 10.32
CA CYS A 16 1.25 9.90 11.63
C CYS A 16 1.43 8.44 12.07
N ALA A 17 1.91 7.57 11.16
CA ALA A 17 2.08 6.13 11.35
C ALA A 17 0.78 5.34 11.64
N GLN A 18 -0.40 5.94 11.56
CA GLN A 18 -1.68 5.24 11.79
C GLN A 18 -1.96 4.12 10.77
N CYS A 19 -1.49 4.25 9.53
CA CYS A 19 -1.62 3.18 8.54
C CYS A 19 -0.57 2.06 8.69
N CYS A 20 0.46 2.29 9.51
CA CYS A 20 1.56 1.35 9.74
C CYS A 20 1.28 0.35 10.87
N GLY A 21 0.11 0.42 11.50
CA GLY A 21 -0.29 -0.50 12.57
C GLY A 21 -1.80 -0.65 12.67
N ASP A 22 -2.21 -1.68 13.40
CA ASP A 22 -3.60 -1.96 13.71
C ASP A 22 -4.22 -0.80 14.52
N SER A 23 -5.49 -0.51 14.26
CA SER A 23 -6.31 0.36 15.11
C SER A 23 -7.29 -0.49 15.93
N SER A 24 -7.95 0.12 16.91
CA SER A 24 -9.02 -0.51 17.69
C SER A 24 -10.15 -1.11 16.84
N HIS A 25 -10.32 -0.62 15.61
CA HIS A 25 -11.41 -1.01 14.72
C HIS A 25 -10.93 -1.76 13.46
N ARG A 26 -9.61 -1.86 13.23
CA ARG A 26 -9.08 -2.39 11.97
C ARG A 26 -7.71 -3.02 12.11
N GLY A 27 -7.62 -4.29 11.73
CA GLY A 27 -6.35 -4.95 11.44
C GLY A 27 -5.77 -4.47 10.11
N ARG A 28 -4.55 -3.93 10.12
CA ARG A 28 -3.78 -3.65 8.91
C ARG A 28 -3.17 -4.92 8.37
N ASN A 29 -3.46 -5.20 7.11
CA ASN A 29 -3.01 -6.38 6.38
C ASN A 29 -2.27 -5.92 5.13
N VAL A 30 -0.96 -5.73 5.25
CA VAL A 30 -0.11 -5.40 4.11
C VAL A 30 0.28 -6.69 3.42
N LEU A 31 -0.34 -6.95 2.28
CA LEU A 31 0.02 -8.04 1.38
C LEU A 31 1.18 -7.60 0.48
N LEU A 32 2.04 -8.56 0.13
CA LEU A 32 3.27 -8.32 -0.62
C LEU A 32 3.33 -9.25 -1.83
N LEU A 33 3.79 -8.70 -2.95
CA LEU A 33 4.21 -9.45 -4.11
C LEU A 33 5.57 -10.09 -3.87
N GLU A 34 5.89 -11.15 -4.63
CA GLU A 34 7.23 -11.75 -4.61
C GLU A 34 8.31 -10.71 -4.94
N SER A 35 8.07 -9.88 -5.96
CA SER A 35 8.97 -8.81 -6.39
C SER A 35 9.24 -7.79 -5.29
N GLU A 36 8.21 -7.41 -4.51
CA GLU A 36 8.34 -6.47 -3.40
C GLU A 36 9.14 -7.07 -2.23
N VAL A 37 8.96 -8.36 -1.95
CA VAL A 37 9.77 -9.06 -0.94
C VAL A 37 11.24 -9.13 -1.33
N ILE A 38 11.54 -9.38 -2.62
CA ILE A 38 12.90 -9.36 -3.15
C ILE A 38 13.51 -7.95 -3.01
N GLN A 39 12.75 -6.91 -3.41
CA GLN A 39 13.19 -5.51 -3.30
C GLN A 39 13.48 -5.10 -1.85
N ILE A 40 12.61 -5.45 -0.91
CA ILE A 40 12.81 -5.17 0.52
C ILE A 40 14.06 -5.90 1.02
N SER A 41 14.22 -7.19 0.68
CA SER A 41 15.38 -7.98 1.09
C SER A 41 16.69 -7.38 0.59
N ASN A 42 16.74 -6.96 -0.68
CA ASN A 42 17.90 -6.30 -1.27
C ASN A 42 18.21 -4.96 -0.58
N LYS A 43 17.18 -4.20 -0.20
CA LYS A 43 17.36 -2.90 0.45
C LYS A 43 17.83 -3.01 1.90
N THR A 44 17.40 -4.05 2.63
CA THR A 44 17.63 -4.15 4.08
C THR A 44 18.65 -5.22 4.47
N GLY A 45 19.04 -6.11 3.54
CA GLY A 45 19.85 -7.30 3.83
C GLY A 45 19.15 -8.37 4.66
N LEU A 46 17.83 -8.24 4.87
CA LEU A 46 17.05 -9.16 5.70
C LEU A 46 16.55 -10.34 4.88
N ARG A 47 16.47 -11.53 5.50
CA ARG A 47 15.84 -12.69 4.87
C ARG A 47 14.32 -12.49 4.79
N PRO A 48 13.64 -12.87 3.69
CA PRO A 48 12.19 -12.71 3.52
C PRO A 48 11.34 -13.13 4.73
N LEU A 49 11.60 -14.31 5.28
CA LEU A 49 10.83 -14.85 6.40
C LEU A 49 11.06 -14.14 7.74
N SER A 50 12.04 -13.23 7.83
CA SER A 50 12.24 -12.40 9.03
C SER A 50 11.20 -11.27 9.11
N PHE A 51 10.72 -10.77 7.97
CA PHE A 51 9.80 -9.62 7.92
C PHE A 51 8.46 -9.93 7.26
N ALA A 52 8.32 -11.08 6.60
CA ALA A 52 7.09 -11.49 5.93
C ALA A 52 6.74 -12.97 6.22
N SER A 53 5.47 -13.30 6.13
CA SER A 53 4.94 -14.68 6.22
C SER A 53 4.34 -15.07 4.89
N ARG A 54 4.57 -16.31 4.43
CA ARG A 54 4.01 -16.80 3.16
C ARG A 54 2.47 -16.84 3.19
N LEU A 55 1.86 -16.59 2.05
CA LEU A 55 0.43 -16.71 1.78
C LEU A 55 0.23 -17.53 0.51
N LEU A 56 -0.75 -18.43 0.53
CA LEU A 56 -1.09 -19.28 -0.62
C LEU A 56 -2.41 -18.90 -1.27
N SER A 57 -3.32 -18.25 -0.54
CA SER A 57 -4.72 -18.09 -0.92
C SER A 57 -5.09 -16.75 -1.56
N ILE A 58 -4.19 -15.77 -1.59
CA ILE A 58 -4.53 -14.40 -2.01
C ILE A 58 -3.67 -13.97 -3.20
N GLN A 59 -3.96 -14.51 -4.37
CA GLN A 59 -3.27 -14.13 -5.60
C GLN A 59 -3.56 -12.67 -5.99
N PRO A 60 -2.60 -11.93 -6.56
CA PRO A 60 -1.22 -12.33 -6.89
C PRO A 60 -0.22 -12.21 -5.71
N TYR A 61 -0.69 -11.86 -4.51
CA TYR A 61 0.16 -11.66 -3.34
C TYR A 61 0.66 -12.99 -2.76
N ARG A 62 1.96 -13.07 -2.50
CA ARG A 62 2.63 -14.30 -2.00
C ARG A 62 3.01 -14.22 -0.53
N TYR A 63 3.01 -13.02 0.05
CA TYR A 63 3.34 -12.84 1.46
C TYR A 63 2.46 -11.81 2.16
N ARG A 64 2.48 -11.85 3.49
CA ARG A 64 1.96 -10.84 4.40
C ARG A 64 3.10 -10.23 5.19
N MET A 65 3.14 -8.90 5.29
CA MET A 65 4.07 -8.21 6.18
C MET A 65 3.81 -8.63 7.64
N LYS A 66 4.88 -8.98 8.36
CA LYS A 66 4.79 -9.30 9.78
C LYS A 66 4.55 -8.04 10.61
N LYS A 67 3.98 -8.26 11.80
CA LYS A 67 3.75 -7.23 12.80
C LYS A 67 4.39 -7.61 14.13
N ARG A 68 4.82 -6.61 14.89
CA ARG A 68 5.22 -6.72 16.30
C ARG A 68 4.34 -5.76 17.10
N ASN A 69 3.63 -6.27 18.10
CA ASN A 69 2.69 -5.50 18.93
C ASN A 69 1.69 -4.67 18.09
N GLY A 70 1.06 -5.32 17.10
CA GLY A 70 0.09 -4.69 16.20
C GLY A 70 0.69 -3.70 15.17
N LYS A 71 2.01 -3.47 15.16
CA LYS A 71 2.67 -2.52 14.25
C LYS A 71 3.56 -3.22 13.24
N CYS A 72 3.70 -2.66 12.05
CA CYS A 72 4.61 -3.14 11.01
C CYS A 72 6.04 -3.28 11.55
N VAL A 73 6.73 -4.38 11.23
CA VAL A 73 8.12 -4.64 11.67
C VAL A 73 9.14 -3.60 11.17
N PHE A 74 8.80 -2.81 10.16
CA PHE A 74 9.64 -1.72 9.64
C PHE A 74 9.30 -0.34 10.19
N LEU A 75 8.29 -0.22 11.06
CA LEU A 75 7.98 1.04 11.72
C LEU A 75 8.98 1.29 12.87
N ASP A 76 9.58 2.47 12.86
CA ASP A 76 10.49 2.97 13.90
C ASP A 76 10.01 4.35 14.36
N GLY A 77 9.45 4.42 15.57
CA GLY A 77 8.68 5.58 16.01
C GLY A 77 7.52 5.89 15.03
N LYS A 78 7.65 6.98 14.27
CA LYS A 78 6.73 7.37 13.19
C LYS A 78 7.32 7.18 11.78
N ALA A 79 8.58 6.76 11.67
CA ALA A 79 9.29 6.61 10.42
C ALA A 79 9.19 5.18 9.87
N CYS A 80 9.08 5.05 8.55
CA CYS A 80 9.16 3.77 7.87
C CYS A 80 10.60 3.52 7.42
N ARG A 81 11.26 2.49 7.97
CA ARG A 81 12.66 2.15 7.60
C ARG A 81 12.83 1.70 6.15
N ILE A 82 11.73 1.38 5.47
CA ILE A 82 11.69 0.99 4.05
C ILE A 82 10.89 1.97 3.18
N TYR A 83 10.81 3.25 3.55
CA TYR A 83 9.92 4.22 2.90
C TYR A 83 10.05 4.28 1.37
N ASN A 84 11.27 4.15 0.84
CA ASN A 84 11.57 4.23 -0.60
C ASN A 84 11.27 2.94 -1.37
N VAL A 85 11.09 1.81 -0.66
CA VAL A 85 10.75 0.50 -1.25
C VAL A 85 9.44 -0.02 -0.65
N ARG A 86 8.52 0.90 -0.36
CA ARG A 86 7.21 0.56 0.19
C ARG A 86 6.45 -0.35 -0.79
N PRO A 87 5.77 -1.40 -0.29
CA PRO A 87 4.83 -2.18 -1.08
C PRO A 87 3.72 -1.30 -1.64
N LEU A 88 3.10 -1.70 -2.75
CA LEU A 88 1.97 -1.05 -3.43
C LEU A 88 0.88 -0.63 -2.45
N ILE A 89 0.48 -1.54 -1.57
CA ILE A 89 -0.57 -1.27 -0.57
C ILE A 89 -0.17 -0.11 0.37
N CYS A 90 1.11 0.02 0.70
CA CYS A 90 1.63 1.08 1.56
C CYS A 90 1.94 2.37 0.79
N SER A 91 2.32 2.31 -0.48
CA SER A 91 2.57 3.49 -1.31
C SER A 91 1.28 4.16 -1.73
N PHE A 92 0.21 3.38 -1.96
CA PHE A 92 -1.08 3.91 -2.42
C PHE A 92 -1.95 4.39 -1.28
N TYR A 93 -1.77 3.90 -0.06
CA TYR A 93 -2.58 4.35 1.07
C TYR A 93 -2.56 5.89 1.18
N PRO A 94 -3.74 6.55 1.21
CA PRO A 94 -5.06 6.06 1.61
C PRO A 94 -5.93 5.43 0.53
N PHE A 95 -5.43 5.30 -0.69
CA PHE A 95 -6.15 4.74 -1.81
C PHE A 95 -6.02 3.22 -1.90
N SER A 96 -7.08 2.56 -2.35
CA SER A 96 -7.08 1.14 -2.70
C SER A 96 -7.62 0.96 -4.12
N LEU A 97 -6.96 0.10 -4.89
CA LEU A 97 -7.35 -0.24 -6.24
C LEU A 97 -8.19 -1.51 -6.24
N LYS A 98 -9.41 -1.44 -6.79
CA LYS A 98 -10.27 -2.59 -7.07
C LYS A 98 -10.38 -2.81 -8.57
N ARG A 99 -10.21 -4.05 -9.02
CA ARG A 99 -10.48 -4.47 -10.40
C ARG A 99 -11.87 -5.09 -10.48
N GLY A 100 -12.59 -4.81 -11.55
CA GLY A 100 -13.84 -5.48 -11.92
C GLY A 100 -13.96 -5.58 -13.43
N ASP A 101 -15.05 -6.18 -13.90
CA ASP A 101 -15.26 -6.50 -15.32
C ASP A 101 -15.19 -5.27 -16.24
N ASN A 102 -15.60 -4.10 -15.73
CA ASN A 102 -15.64 -2.84 -16.46
C ASN A 102 -14.46 -1.90 -16.15
N GLY A 103 -13.33 -2.44 -15.67
CA GLY A 103 -12.09 -1.71 -15.47
C GLY A 103 -11.67 -1.58 -14.00
N CYS A 104 -10.98 -0.48 -13.69
CA CYS A 104 -10.34 -0.24 -12.40
C CYS A 104 -11.02 0.88 -11.63
N LYS A 105 -11.17 0.71 -10.31
CA LYS A 105 -11.74 1.71 -9.41
C LYS A 105 -10.81 1.97 -8.23
N PHE A 106 -10.45 3.22 -8.03
CA PHE A 106 -9.84 3.68 -6.79
C PHE A 106 -10.93 4.00 -5.76
N GLU A 107 -10.71 3.52 -4.53
CA GLU A 107 -11.45 3.90 -3.35
C GLU A 107 -10.52 4.60 -2.37
N VAL A 108 -11.08 5.40 -1.47
CA VAL A 108 -10.33 6.18 -0.49
C VAL A 108 -10.71 5.74 0.92
N SER A 109 -9.69 5.64 1.78
CA SER A 109 -9.86 5.38 3.20
C SER A 109 -10.08 6.70 3.95
N GLU A 110 -11.33 7.03 4.23
CA GLU A 110 -11.72 8.24 5.01
C GLU A 110 -11.12 8.25 6.44
N GLU A 111 -10.72 7.10 6.97
CA GLU A 111 -9.99 7.00 8.25
C GLU A 111 -8.62 7.69 8.24
N CYS A 112 -8.07 8.03 7.07
CA CYS A 112 -6.76 8.65 7.00
C CYS A 112 -6.87 10.15 7.33
N PRO A 113 -6.15 10.65 8.36
CA PRO A 113 -6.20 12.06 8.74
C PRO A 113 -5.57 13.00 7.70
N GLY A 114 -4.93 12.44 6.66
CA GLY A 114 -4.39 13.20 5.54
C GLY A 114 -5.41 13.55 4.47
N ILE A 115 -6.61 12.97 4.50
CA ILE A 115 -7.68 13.29 3.55
C ILE A 115 -8.20 14.70 3.80
N GLY A 116 -8.43 15.43 2.72
CA GLY A 116 -8.83 16.84 2.76
C GLY A 116 -7.67 17.81 2.91
N LEU A 117 -6.46 17.33 3.23
CA LEU A 117 -5.25 18.14 3.37
C LEU A 117 -4.42 18.16 2.08
N GLY A 118 -3.47 19.09 2.00
CA GLY A 118 -2.54 19.16 0.87
C GLY A 118 -3.16 19.58 -0.45
N LYS A 119 -2.56 19.13 -1.55
CA LYS A 119 -2.98 19.44 -2.93
C LYS A 119 -4.17 18.58 -3.35
N ALA A 120 -4.99 19.15 -4.23
CA ALA A 120 -6.03 18.38 -4.91
C ALA A 120 -5.36 17.41 -5.88
N LEU A 121 -5.81 16.14 -5.85
CA LEU A 121 -5.33 15.13 -6.77
C LEU A 121 -6.03 15.28 -8.12
N VAL A 122 -5.25 15.18 -9.18
CA VAL A 122 -5.66 15.20 -10.59
C VAL A 122 -5.70 13.78 -11.16
N SER A 123 -6.32 13.63 -12.32
CA SER A 123 -6.48 12.35 -13.03
C SER A 123 -5.16 11.61 -13.22
N GLU A 124 -4.13 12.35 -13.58
CA GLU A 124 -2.79 11.87 -13.93
C GLU A 124 -2.12 11.17 -12.74
N GLU A 125 -2.45 11.54 -11.50
CA GLU A 125 -1.92 10.86 -10.31
C GLU A 125 -2.54 9.48 -10.13
N PHE A 126 -3.83 9.33 -10.41
CA PHE A 126 -4.50 8.03 -10.39
C PHE A 126 -4.08 7.14 -11.55
N GLU A 127 -3.85 7.72 -12.73
CA GLU A 127 -3.30 7.02 -13.89
C GLU A 127 -1.89 6.49 -13.60
N ARG A 128 -1.01 7.31 -13.02
CA ARG A 128 0.32 6.87 -12.59
C ARG A 128 0.28 5.76 -11.55
N MET A 129 -0.62 5.84 -10.57
CA MET A 129 -0.81 4.75 -9.61
C MET A 129 -1.30 3.48 -10.32
N LEU A 130 -2.18 3.60 -11.30
CA LEU A 130 -2.67 2.45 -12.07
C LEU A 130 -1.55 1.80 -12.91
N GLU A 131 -0.72 2.61 -13.57
CA GLU A 131 0.46 2.14 -14.30
C GLU A 131 1.46 1.41 -13.40
N GLU A 132 1.75 1.96 -12.21
CA GLU A 132 2.62 1.29 -11.23
C GLU A 132 2.03 -0.06 -10.80
N ALA A 133 0.72 -0.09 -10.54
CA ALA A 133 0.02 -1.32 -10.18
C ALA A 133 0.11 -2.36 -11.30
N HIS A 134 -0.13 -1.96 -12.55
CA HIS A 134 -0.04 -2.84 -13.71
C HIS A 134 1.35 -3.43 -13.88
N SER A 135 2.38 -2.58 -13.82
CA SER A 135 3.77 -2.97 -13.93
C SER A 135 4.17 -4.02 -12.89
N LYS A 136 3.76 -3.81 -11.63
CA LYS A 136 4.11 -4.71 -10.52
C LYS A 136 3.26 -5.97 -10.45
N LEU A 137 1.96 -5.85 -10.72
CA LEU A 137 1.02 -6.97 -10.66
C LEU A 137 1.09 -7.84 -11.92
N LYS A 138 1.84 -7.41 -12.96
CA LYS A 138 1.89 -8.04 -14.29
C LYS A 138 0.48 -8.26 -14.85
N ILE A 139 -0.31 -7.21 -14.76
CA ILE A 139 -1.68 -7.20 -15.27
C ILE A 139 -1.59 -6.85 -16.76
N ASP A 140 -1.86 -7.84 -17.60
CA ASP A 140 -2.23 -7.64 -19.00
C ASP A 140 -3.66 -7.05 -19.11
#